data_AF-A0A962XDM6-F1
#
_entry.id   AF-A0A962XDM6-F1
#
_cell.length_a   1.000
_cell.length_b   1.000
_cell.length_c   1.000
_cell.angle_alpha   90.00
_cell.angle_beta   90.00
_cell.angle_gamma   90.00
#
_symmetry.space_group_name_H-M   'P 1'
#
loop_
_entity.id
_entity.type
_entity.pdbx_description
1 polymer ?
#
loop_
_entity_poly.entity_id
_entity_poly.type
_entity_poly.pdbx_seq_one_letter_code
_entity_poly.pdbx_strand_id
1 'polypeptide(L)'
;AVIAKYRPRLEGKKVMLYVGGLRPRHVIGAYEDLGMEVVGTGYEFAHNDDYDRTIKEMGNATLIYDDVTGYEFEEFVKKVKPDLIGSGIKEKYIFQKMGIPFRQMHSWDYSGPYHGYDGFAIFARDMDMTLNNPCWNKIKAPWVQAQAEPEAVAAGA
;
A
#
# COMPACT_ATOMS: atom_id res chain seq x y z
N ALA A 1 0.75 -0.82 -23.51
CA ALA A 1 1.83 -1.78 -23.13
C ALA A 1 1.97 -1.92 -21.61
N VAL A 2 2.19 -0.82 -20.86
CA VAL A 2 2.36 -0.84 -19.39
C VAL A 2 1.17 -1.47 -18.66
N ILE A 3 -0.04 -0.94 -18.87
CA ILE A 3 -1.27 -1.44 -18.22
C ILE A 3 -1.46 -2.93 -18.48
N ALA A 4 -1.41 -3.36 -19.75
CA ALA A 4 -1.57 -4.78 -20.12
C ALA A 4 -0.57 -5.72 -19.42
N LYS A 5 0.63 -5.23 -19.09
CA LYS A 5 1.65 -6.02 -18.38
C LYS A 5 1.42 -6.05 -16.87
N TYR A 6 1.10 -4.91 -16.26
CA TYR A 6 1.14 -4.76 -14.79
C TYR A 6 -0.23 -4.81 -14.13
N ARG A 7 -1.29 -4.28 -14.77
CA ARG A 7 -2.64 -4.25 -14.19
C ARG A 7 -3.16 -5.65 -13.80
N PRO A 8 -3.03 -6.71 -14.62
CA PRO A 8 -3.48 -8.06 -14.20
C PRO A 8 -2.78 -8.61 -12.94
N ARG A 9 -1.63 -8.04 -12.56
CA ARG A 9 -0.84 -8.45 -11.39
C ARG A 9 -1.16 -7.63 -10.14
N LEU A 10 -1.91 -6.54 -10.31
CA LEU A 10 -2.22 -5.53 -9.29
C LEU A 10 -3.73 -5.29 -9.14
N GLU A 11 -4.56 -5.86 -10.01
CA GLU A 11 -6.02 -5.70 -9.98
C GLU A 11 -6.61 -6.08 -8.62
N GLY A 12 -7.46 -5.20 -8.07
CA GLY A 12 -8.16 -5.36 -6.81
C GLY A 12 -7.30 -5.18 -5.56
N LYS A 13 -6.01 -4.81 -5.71
CA LYS A 13 -5.10 -4.61 -4.57
C LYS A 13 -5.37 -3.31 -3.84
N LYS A 14 -5.41 -3.39 -2.51
CA LYS A 14 -5.76 -2.27 -1.62
C LYS A 14 -4.53 -1.51 -1.16
N VAL A 15 -4.60 -0.19 -1.23
CA VAL A 15 -3.49 0.72 -0.89
C VAL A 15 -3.90 1.69 0.20
N MET A 16 -3.02 1.90 1.18
CA MET A 16 -3.11 3.02 2.12
C MET A 16 -1.97 4.01 1.91
N LEU A 17 -2.28 5.32 1.95
CA LEU A 17 -1.33 6.40 1.67
C LEU A 17 -1.20 7.36 2.85
N TYR A 18 0.03 7.77 3.18
CA TYR A 18 0.28 8.86 4.12
C TYR A 18 1.52 9.64 3.70
N VAL A 19 1.36 10.90 3.27
CA VAL A 19 2.44 11.71 2.69
C VAL A 19 2.24 13.18 3.14
N GLY A 20 3.02 14.14 2.64
CA GLY A 20 2.77 15.58 2.84
C GLY A 20 1.54 16.11 2.08
N GLY A 21 1.49 17.41 1.77
CA GLY A 21 0.27 18.13 1.31
C GLY A 21 -0.35 17.87 -0.08
N LEU A 22 0.15 16.95 -0.92
CA LEU A 22 -0.32 16.84 -2.33
C LEU A 22 -0.57 15.40 -2.80
N ARG A 23 0.49 14.59 -2.75
CA ARG A 23 0.51 13.24 -3.29
C ARG A 23 -0.58 12.30 -2.76
N PRO A 24 -1.09 12.41 -1.51
CA PRO A 24 -2.15 11.52 -1.04
C PRO A 24 -3.44 11.55 -1.87
N ARG A 25 -3.72 12.63 -2.62
CA ARG A 25 -4.78 12.65 -3.66
C ARG A 25 -4.24 12.49 -5.08
N HIS A 26 -3.12 13.13 -5.38
CA HIS A 26 -2.64 13.25 -6.77
C HIS A 26 -2.22 11.93 -7.42
N VAL A 27 -1.92 10.90 -6.64
CA VAL A 27 -1.48 9.60 -7.17
C VAL A 27 -2.62 8.58 -7.27
N ILE A 28 -3.83 8.91 -6.81
CA ILE A 28 -4.96 7.96 -6.77
C ILE A 28 -5.25 7.42 -8.17
N GLY A 29 -5.43 8.29 -9.16
CA GLY A 29 -5.69 7.87 -10.54
C GLY A 29 -4.62 6.93 -11.12
N ALA A 30 -3.34 7.11 -10.76
CA ALA A 30 -2.26 6.21 -11.22
C ALA A 30 -2.38 4.81 -10.60
N TYR A 31 -2.85 4.69 -9.36
CA TYR A 31 -3.18 3.40 -8.76
C TYR A 31 -4.41 2.77 -9.44
N GLU A 32 -5.45 3.55 -9.70
CA GLU A 32 -6.69 3.10 -10.36
C GLU A 32 -6.46 2.64 -11.82
N ASP A 33 -5.56 3.29 -12.55
CA ASP A 33 -5.13 2.87 -13.89
C ASP A 33 -4.51 1.45 -13.87
N LEU A 34 -3.90 1.06 -12.75
CA LEU A 34 -3.38 -0.30 -12.50
C LEU A 34 -4.39 -1.23 -11.83
N GLY A 35 -5.64 -0.80 -11.68
CA GLY A 35 -6.71 -1.59 -11.06
C GLY A 35 -6.61 -1.71 -9.54
N MET A 36 -5.81 -0.88 -8.89
CA MET A 36 -5.67 -0.85 -7.43
C MET A 36 -6.71 0.10 -6.82
N GLU A 37 -7.05 -0.13 -5.55
CA GLU A 37 -8.03 0.66 -4.79
C GLU A 37 -7.32 1.38 -3.64
N VAL A 38 -7.38 2.71 -3.60
CA VAL A 38 -6.86 3.48 -2.45
C VAL A 38 -7.95 3.49 -1.36
N VAL A 39 -7.75 2.67 -0.33
CA VAL A 39 -8.72 2.43 0.77
C VAL A 39 -8.43 3.24 2.04
N GLY A 40 -7.37 4.05 2.01
CA GLY A 40 -7.08 5.02 3.06
C GLY A 40 -6.06 6.02 2.56
N THR A 41 -6.26 7.30 2.88
CA THR A 41 -5.32 8.36 2.50
C THR A 41 -5.23 9.43 3.56
N GLY A 42 -4.10 10.13 3.64
CA GLY A 42 -3.94 11.20 4.60
C GLY A 42 -2.70 12.03 4.43
N TYR A 43 -2.65 13.13 5.16
CA TYR A 43 -1.68 14.21 4.98
C TYR A 43 -0.99 14.56 6.28
N GLU A 44 0.31 14.85 6.22
CA GLU A 44 1.07 15.39 7.36
C GLU A 44 0.69 16.85 7.68
N PHE A 45 0.37 17.67 6.67
CA PHE A 45 0.23 19.13 6.83
C PHE A 45 -0.69 19.80 5.80
N ALA A 46 -1.67 19.08 5.25
CA ALA A 46 -2.61 19.66 4.29
C ALA A 46 -3.58 20.63 4.97
N HIS A 47 -4.21 21.49 4.17
CA HIS A 47 -5.27 22.38 4.66
C HIS A 47 -6.64 21.90 4.17
N ASN A 48 -7.72 22.49 4.72
CA ASN A 48 -9.09 22.11 4.38
C ASN A 48 -9.39 22.14 2.86
N ASP A 49 -8.79 23.07 2.12
CA ASP A 49 -9.01 23.15 0.68
C ASP A 49 -8.36 21.97 -0.07
N ASP A 50 -7.29 21.36 0.45
CA ASP A 50 -6.76 20.10 -0.06
C ASP A 50 -7.76 18.96 0.19
N TYR A 51 -8.34 18.88 1.39
CA TYR A 51 -9.36 17.88 1.74
C TYR A 51 -10.62 18.01 0.87
N ASP A 52 -11.07 19.22 0.57
CA ASP A 52 -12.19 19.48 -0.36
C ASP A 52 -11.95 18.90 -1.75
N ARG A 53 -10.69 18.84 -2.18
CA ARG A 53 -10.29 18.21 -3.45
C ARG A 53 -10.19 16.70 -3.28
N THR A 54 -9.65 16.21 -2.17
CA THR A 54 -9.45 14.78 -1.89
C THR A 54 -10.75 14.00 -1.78
N ILE A 55 -11.76 14.54 -1.10
CA ILE A 55 -13.03 13.83 -0.87
C ILE A 55 -13.70 13.39 -2.20
N LYS A 56 -13.48 14.14 -3.29
CA LYS A 56 -14.02 13.84 -4.62
C LYS A 56 -13.27 12.75 -5.36
N GLU A 57 -11.99 12.56 -5.03
CA GLU A 57 -11.11 11.55 -5.62
C GLU A 57 -11.21 10.21 -4.91
N MET A 58 -11.71 10.19 -3.67
CA MET A 58 -11.79 8.99 -2.84
C MET A 58 -13.12 8.25 -3.05
N GLY A 59 -13.07 6.92 -2.98
CA GLY A 59 -14.28 6.08 -2.97
C GLY A 59 -15.15 6.30 -1.72
N ASN A 60 -16.40 5.85 -1.79
CA ASN A 60 -17.31 5.89 -0.63
C ASN A 60 -16.78 5.04 0.55
N ALA A 61 -16.97 5.54 1.77
CA ALA A 61 -16.57 4.87 3.02
C ALA A 61 -15.06 4.62 3.17
N THR A 62 -14.23 5.49 2.61
CA THR A 62 -12.77 5.41 2.73
C THR A 62 -12.23 6.18 3.93
N LEU A 63 -11.17 5.68 4.57
CA LEU A 63 -10.56 6.34 5.73
C LEU A 63 -9.71 7.55 5.31
N ILE A 64 -9.95 8.71 5.93
CA ILE A 64 -9.12 9.92 5.77
C ILE A 64 -8.54 10.30 7.14
N TYR A 65 -7.24 10.58 7.20
CA TYR A 65 -6.55 11.01 8.43
C TYR A 65 -5.65 12.23 8.18
N ASP A 66 -5.69 13.18 9.11
CA ASP A 66 -4.87 14.39 9.17
C ASP A 66 -3.87 14.25 10.33
N ASP A 67 -2.60 14.55 10.08
CA ASP A 67 -1.49 14.44 11.06
C ASP A 67 -1.54 13.13 11.87
N VAL A 68 -1.65 12.00 11.14
CA VAL A 68 -1.86 10.69 11.78
C VAL A 68 -0.69 10.36 12.70
N THR A 69 -1.00 9.99 13.93
CA THR A 69 0.02 9.53 14.87
C THR A 69 0.54 8.15 14.46
N GLY A 70 1.76 7.80 14.88
CA GLY A 70 2.32 6.48 14.62
C GLY A 70 1.44 5.34 15.17
N TYR A 71 0.81 5.55 16.33
CA TYR A 71 -0.10 4.58 16.95
C TYR A 71 -1.36 4.36 16.12
N GLU A 72 -2.03 5.44 15.74
CA GLU A 72 -3.25 5.37 14.93
C GLU A 72 -2.97 4.69 13.59
N PHE A 73 -1.89 5.07 12.92
CA PHE A 73 -1.57 4.51 11.61
C PHE A 73 -1.31 3.00 11.68
N GLU A 74 -0.58 2.55 12.71
CA GLU A 74 -0.37 1.12 12.95
C GLU A 74 -1.69 0.37 13.21
N GLU A 75 -2.56 0.92 14.06
CA GLU A 75 -3.85 0.27 14.38
C GLU A 75 -4.81 0.26 13.19
N PHE A 76 -4.88 1.33 12.41
CA PHE A 76 -5.65 1.36 11.16
C PHE A 76 -5.16 0.29 10.19
N VAL A 77 -3.85 0.20 9.98
CA VAL A 77 -3.26 -0.81 9.09
C VAL A 77 -3.56 -2.23 9.56
N LYS A 78 -3.52 -2.52 10.87
CA LYS A 78 -3.89 -3.84 11.41
C LYS A 78 -5.35 -4.23 11.14
N LYS A 79 -6.26 -3.25 11.13
CA LYS A 79 -7.70 -3.49 10.92
C LYS A 79 -8.04 -3.54 9.42
N VAL A 80 -7.54 -2.58 8.63
CA VAL A 80 -7.80 -2.46 7.19
C VAL A 80 -7.09 -3.57 6.40
N LYS A 81 -5.88 -3.97 6.83
CA LYS A 81 -5.03 -4.97 6.16
C LYS A 81 -4.80 -4.66 4.67
N PRO A 82 -4.19 -3.51 4.33
CA PRO A 82 -3.90 -3.17 2.94
C PRO A 82 -2.87 -4.14 2.34
N ASP A 83 -2.91 -4.30 1.02
CA ASP A 83 -1.90 -5.07 0.27
C ASP A 83 -0.61 -4.27 0.06
N LEU A 84 -0.67 -2.93 0.11
CA LEU A 84 0.46 -2.04 -0.06
C LEU A 84 0.28 -0.76 0.78
N ILE A 85 1.38 -0.26 1.34
CA ILE A 85 1.42 1.06 1.98
C ILE A 85 2.37 1.99 1.23
N GLY A 86 1.91 3.21 0.95
CA GLY A 86 2.69 4.28 0.35
C GLY A 86 2.92 5.43 1.32
N SER A 87 4.11 5.56 1.91
CA SER A 87 4.38 6.63 2.90
C SER A 87 5.86 7.11 2.89
N GLY A 88 6.38 7.59 4.01
CA GLY A 88 7.74 8.13 4.16
C GLY A 88 8.76 7.12 4.70
N ILE A 89 9.97 7.62 4.96
CA ILE A 89 11.09 6.79 5.44
C ILE A 89 10.90 6.32 6.90
N LYS A 90 10.21 7.11 7.72
CA LYS A 90 10.02 6.82 9.15
C LYS A 90 9.05 5.64 9.33
N GLU A 91 8.12 5.50 8.39
CA GLU A 91 7.04 4.52 8.40
C GLU A 91 7.46 3.19 7.74
N LYS A 92 8.41 3.24 6.79
CA LYS A 92 8.83 2.09 5.97
C LYS A 92 9.09 0.82 6.78
N TYR A 93 10.02 0.90 7.72
CA TYR A 93 10.52 -0.30 8.40
C TYR A 93 9.55 -0.85 9.45
N ILE A 94 8.57 -0.04 9.89
CA ILE A 94 7.48 -0.50 10.77
C ILE A 94 6.65 -1.53 9.99
N PHE A 95 6.13 -1.13 8.84
CA PHE A 95 5.21 -1.98 8.06
C PHE A 95 5.90 -3.15 7.35
N GLN A 96 7.15 -2.98 6.93
CA GLN A 96 7.91 -4.12 6.38
C GLN A 96 8.10 -5.23 7.42
N LYS A 97 8.31 -4.90 8.70
CA LYS A 97 8.40 -5.90 9.78
C LYS A 97 7.07 -6.56 10.10
N MET A 98 5.95 -5.85 9.86
CA MET A 98 4.60 -6.42 9.93
C MET A 98 4.27 -7.30 8.71
N GLY A 99 5.13 -7.32 7.70
CA GLY A 99 4.97 -8.12 6.50
C GLY A 99 4.10 -7.52 5.42
N ILE A 100 3.94 -6.20 5.45
CA ILE A 100 3.15 -5.46 4.47
C ILE A 100 4.11 -4.84 3.45
N PRO A 101 3.90 -5.07 2.14
CA PRO A 101 4.63 -4.37 1.10
C PRO A 101 4.58 -2.86 1.28
N PHE A 102 5.72 -2.19 1.09
CA PHE A 102 5.85 -0.76 1.35
C PHE A 102 6.65 -0.06 0.25
N ARG A 103 6.14 1.07 -0.24
CA ARG A 103 6.83 1.97 -1.18
C ARG A 103 6.95 3.37 -0.58
N GLN A 104 8.14 3.95 -0.62
CA GLN A 104 8.32 5.36 -0.24
C GLN A 104 7.73 6.27 -1.31
N MET A 105 6.67 7.00 -0.96
CA MET A 105 5.98 7.94 -1.85
C MET A 105 6.52 9.37 -1.73
N HIS A 106 7.57 9.61 -0.95
CA HIS A 106 8.35 10.86 -0.94
C HIS A 106 9.58 10.76 -1.85
N SER A 107 10.43 9.77 -1.60
CA SER A 107 11.73 9.57 -2.26
C SER A 107 11.69 8.64 -3.47
N TRP A 108 10.52 8.07 -3.78
CA TRP A 108 10.34 7.00 -4.77
C TRP A 108 11.23 5.80 -4.49
N ASP A 109 11.65 5.61 -3.23
CA ASP A 109 12.57 4.55 -2.81
C ASP A 109 13.82 4.52 -3.72
N TYR A 110 14.35 5.70 -4.03
CA TYR A 110 15.52 5.92 -4.89
C TYR A 110 15.31 5.52 -6.36
N SER A 111 14.06 5.44 -6.81
CA SER A 111 13.70 5.22 -8.22
C SER A 111 13.13 6.49 -8.86
N GLY A 112 12.03 6.39 -9.62
CA GLY A 112 11.43 7.48 -10.37
C GLY A 112 12.12 7.76 -11.72
N PRO A 113 11.66 8.77 -12.47
CA PRO A 113 10.54 9.67 -12.16
C PRO A 113 9.18 8.96 -12.20
N TYR A 114 8.16 9.50 -11.51
CA TYR A 114 6.78 8.98 -11.57
C TYR A 114 5.82 9.90 -12.34
N HIS A 115 6.23 11.12 -12.68
CA HIS A 115 5.39 12.01 -13.47
C HIS A 115 5.44 11.64 -14.96
N GLY A 116 4.31 11.83 -15.65
CA GLY A 116 4.20 11.65 -17.09
C GLY A 116 4.16 10.18 -17.54
N TYR A 117 4.05 9.98 -18.85
CA TYR A 117 3.89 8.65 -19.44
C TYR A 117 5.08 7.72 -19.18
N ASP A 118 6.31 8.23 -19.35
CA ASP A 118 7.52 7.46 -19.06
C ASP A 118 7.60 7.11 -17.57
N GLY A 119 7.19 8.04 -16.70
CA GLY A 119 7.17 7.81 -15.27
C GLY A 119 6.13 6.78 -14.82
N PHE A 120 4.99 6.71 -15.51
CA PHE A 120 3.96 5.70 -15.22
C PHE A 120 4.47 4.27 -15.45
N ALA A 121 5.34 4.05 -16.44
CA ALA A 121 5.97 2.74 -16.64
C ALA A 121 6.84 2.32 -15.44
N ILE A 122 7.55 3.27 -14.84
CA ILE A 122 8.41 3.06 -13.67
C ILE A 122 7.56 2.86 -12.42
N PHE A 123 6.53 3.69 -12.23
CA PHE A 123 5.55 3.54 -11.15
C PHE A 123 4.94 2.14 -11.14
N ALA A 124 4.41 1.68 -12.29
CA ALA A 124 3.80 0.36 -12.42
C ALA A 124 4.77 -0.79 -12.11
N ARG A 125 6.01 -0.69 -12.61
CA ARG A 125 7.09 -1.64 -12.30
C ARG A 125 7.37 -1.70 -10.79
N ASP A 126 7.45 -0.55 -10.15
CA ASP A 126 7.85 -0.44 -8.75
C ASP A 126 6.78 -0.95 -7.79
N MET A 127 5.51 -0.68 -8.10
CA MET A 127 4.37 -1.24 -7.36
C MET A 127 4.38 -2.76 -7.47
N ASP A 128 4.51 -3.32 -8.67
CA ASP A 128 4.54 -4.76 -8.90
C ASP A 128 5.73 -5.46 -8.23
N MET A 129 6.95 -4.97 -8.42
CA MET A 129 8.15 -5.65 -7.89
C MET A 129 8.18 -5.71 -6.36
N THR A 130 7.49 -4.76 -5.72
CA THR A 130 7.39 -4.68 -4.26
C THR A 130 6.21 -5.51 -3.78
N LEU A 131 5.00 -5.31 -4.32
CA LEU A 131 3.81 -6.02 -3.87
C LEU A 131 3.92 -7.53 -4.11
N ASN A 132 4.40 -7.93 -5.28
CA ASN A 132 4.51 -9.34 -5.68
C ASN A 132 5.90 -9.95 -5.37
N ASN A 133 6.66 -9.36 -4.44
CA ASN A 133 7.97 -9.88 -4.07
C ASN A 133 7.85 -11.21 -3.29
N PRO A 134 8.64 -12.25 -3.61
CA PRO A 134 8.58 -13.53 -2.90
C PRO A 134 8.99 -13.44 -1.42
N CYS A 135 9.67 -12.36 -0.99
CA CYS A 135 10.08 -12.20 0.41
C CYS A 135 8.91 -12.18 1.40
N TRP A 136 7.74 -11.67 1.00
CA TRP A 136 6.57 -11.57 1.89
C TRP A 136 6.04 -12.94 2.32
N ASN A 137 6.24 -13.96 1.48
CA ASN A 137 5.87 -15.34 1.80
C ASN A 137 6.90 -16.06 2.70
N LYS A 138 7.96 -15.36 3.14
CA LYS A 138 9.09 -15.92 3.89
C LYS A 138 9.27 -15.31 5.29
N ILE A 139 8.29 -14.56 5.77
CA ILE A 139 8.35 -13.89 7.08
C ILE A 139 8.21 -14.87 8.24
N LYS A 140 7.24 -15.79 8.13
CA LYS A 140 6.99 -16.78 9.18
C LYS A 140 7.94 -17.96 8.98
N ALA A 141 8.73 -18.28 10.00
CA ALA A 141 9.67 -19.39 9.95
C ALA A 141 8.95 -20.75 9.79
N PRO A 142 9.49 -21.71 9.02
CA PRO A 142 8.82 -22.98 8.74
C PRO A 142 8.43 -23.77 9.99
N TRP A 143 9.25 -23.76 11.04
CA TRP A 143 8.97 -24.47 12.29
C TRP A 143 7.82 -23.85 13.11
N VAL A 144 7.48 -22.58 12.88
CA VAL A 144 6.32 -21.91 13.51
C VAL A 144 5.05 -22.14 12.66
N GLN A 145 5.19 -22.37 11.35
CA GLN A 145 4.08 -22.75 10.48
C GLN A 145 3.61 -24.18 10.78
N ALA A 146 4.55 -25.13 10.88
CA ALA A 146 4.25 -26.53 11.16
C ALA A 146 3.55 -26.77 12.51
N GLN A 147 3.79 -25.91 13.51
CA GLN A 147 3.10 -25.98 14.81
C GLN A 147 1.67 -25.43 14.79
N ALA A 148 1.28 -24.71 13.73
CA ALA A 148 -0.04 -24.09 13.60
C ALA A 148 -1.01 -24.90 12.73
N GLU A 149 -0.53 -25.91 12.01
CA GLU A 149 -1.41 -26.93 11.44
C GLU A 149 -1.84 -27.84 12.59
N PRO A 150 -3.12 -27.88 12.99
CA PRO A 150 -3.56 -28.92 13.90
C PRO A 150 -3.23 -30.25 13.22
N GLU A 151 -2.62 -31.18 13.96
CA GLU A 151 -2.54 -32.58 13.57
C GLU A 151 -3.88 -32.93 12.94
N ALA A 152 -3.88 -33.20 11.62
CA ALA A 152 -5.04 -33.72 10.95
C ALA A 152 -5.48 -34.92 11.77
N VAL A 153 -6.59 -34.74 12.49
CA VAL A 153 -7.14 -35.73 13.40
C VAL A 153 -7.12 -37.04 12.63
N ALA A 154 -6.34 -37.99 13.14
CA ALA A 154 -6.48 -39.38 12.78
C ALA A 154 -7.92 -39.76 13.10
N ALA A 155 -8.82 -39.52 12.14
CA ALA A 155 -10.17 -40.03 12.16
C ALA A 155 -10.04 -41.52 11.88
N GLY A 156 -9.83 -42.27 12.96
CA GLY A 156 -9.90 -43.71 12.96
C GLY A 156 -11.33 -44.19 12.71
N ALA A 157 -11.44 -45.26 11.92
CA ALA A 157 -12.12 -46.53 12.22
C ALA A 157 -12.05 -47.41 10.97
#